data_AF-A0A2X3BW19-F1
#
_entry.id   AF-A0A2X3BW19-F1
#
_cell.length_a   1.000
_cell.length_b   1.000
_cell.length_c   1.000
_cell.angle_alpha   90.00
_cell.angle_beta   90.00
_cell.angle_gamma   90.00
#
_symmetry.space_group_name_H-M   'P 1'
#
loop_
_entity.id
_entity.type
_entity.pdbx_description
1 polymer ?
#
loop_
_entity_poly.entity_id
_entity_poly.type
_entity_poly.pdbx_seq_one_letter_code
_entity_poly.pdbx_strand_id
1 'polypeptide(L)'
;MYTRMAAFPAVKTFEEYDFTLRHRVSHRSKIQSLRSLSFIERNENIVLLGPSGVGKTHLAIAMGYEAVRAGIKVRFTTAADLLLQLSTVQRQGRYKTTLHRGVMAPKLLIIDEIGYLPFSQEEAKAVLPGHRQTL
;
A
#
# COMPACT_ATOMS: atom_id res chain seq x y z
N MET A 1 2.28 7.21 -18.69
CA MET A 1 2.42 5.82 -18.21
C MET A 1 2.27 5.83 -16.68
N TYR A 2 1.23 5.23 -16.13
CA TYR A 2 0.82 5.37 -14.72
C TYR A 2 1.90 4.97 -13.69
N THR A 3 2.91 4.18 -14.08
CA THR A 3 4.02 3.75 -13.22
C THR A 3 4.81 4.89 -12.60
N ARG A 4 5.10 5.96 -13.35
CA ARG A 4 5.79 7.15 -12.81
C ARG A 4 4.93 7.91 -11.80
N MET A 5 3.60 7.85 -11.95
CA MET A 5 2.65 8.54 -11.05
C MET A 5 2.44 7.77 -9.74
N ALA A 6 2.66 6.45 -9.75
CA ALA A 6 2.57 5.63 -8.55
C ALA A 6 3.71 5.89 -7.56
N ALA A 7 4.85 6.41 -8.04
CA ALA A 7 6.02 6.77 -7.23
C ALA A 7 6.53 5.62 -6.35
N PHE A 8 6.59 4.42 -6.94
CA PHE A 8 7.28 3.29 -6.33
C PHE A 8 8.78 3.59 -6.20
N PRO A 9 9.44 3.16 -5.11
CA PRO A 9 10.88 3.33 -4.95
C PRO A 9 11.69 2.45 -5.93
N ALA A 10 11.09 1.34 -6.38
CA ALA A 10 11.60 0.46 -7.41
C ALA A 10 10.44 -0.28 -8.08
N VAL A 11 10.67 -0.86 -9.26
CA VAL A 11 9.73 -1.83 -9.84
C VAL A 11 10.03 -3.20 -9.21
N LYS A 12 8.98 -3.87 -8.73
CA LYS A 12 9.02 -5.24 -8.23
C LYS A 12 7.83 -6.00 -8.80
N THR A 13 8.01 -7.26 -9.16
CA THR A 13 6.95 -8.11 -9.72
C THR A 13 6.68 -9.32 -8.84
N PHE A 14 5.54 -9.99 -9.03
CA PHE A 14 5.27 -11.22 -8.28
C PHE A 14 6.18 -12.37 -8.71
N GLU A 15 6.71 -12.35 -9.93
CA GLU A 15 7.64 -13.33 -10.50
C GLU A 15 8.99 -13.29 -9.79
N GLU A 16 9.44 -12.10 -9.38
CA GLU A 16 10.67 -11.89 -8.61
C GLU A 16 10.52 -12.26 -7.12
N TYR A 17 9.30 -12.57 -6.66
CA TYR A 17 9.07 -12.95 -5.27
C TYR A 17 9.40 -14.43 -5.06
N ASP A 18 10.54 -14.68 -4.41
CA ASP A 18 10.97 -16.04 -4.09
C ASP A 18 10.08 -16.68 -3.02
N PHE A 19 9.24 -17.63 -3.45
CA PHE A 19 8.36 -18.42 -2.58
C PHE A 19 9.05 -19.66 -1.98
N THR A 20 10.31 -19.96 -2.33
CA THR A 20 11.01 -21.15 -1.82
C THR A 20 11.43 -21.01 -0.36
N LEU A 21 11.49 -19.78 0.15
CA LEU A 21 11.78 -19.50 1.56
C LEU A 21 10.63 -20.00 2.45
N ARG A 22 10.95 -20.86 3.44
CA ARG A 22 9.97 -21.55 4.30
C ARG A 22 8.89 -20.65 4.91
N HIS A 23 9.25 -19.43 5.32
CA HIS A 23 8.31 -18.47 5.92
C HIS A 23 7.30 -17.87 4.93
N ARG A 24 7.54 -17.98 3.61
CA ARG A 24 6.69 -17.44 2.53
C ARG A 24 5.76 -18.49 1.93
N VAL A 25 6.10 -19.78 2.07
CA VAL A 25 5.34 -20.91 1.51
C VAL A 25 3.93 -21.00 2.12
N SER A 26 3.78 -20.75 3.42
CA SER A 26 2.50 -20.88 4.14
C SER A 26 1.39 -19.95 3.64
N HIS A 27 1.76 -18.84 3.00
CA HIS A 27 0.81 -17.83 2.49
C HIS A 27 0.72 -17.84 0.96
N ARG A 28 1.35 -18.81 0.27
CA ARG A 28 1.50 -18.82 -1.18
C ARG A 28 0.16 -18.74 -1.91
N SER A 29 -0.83 -19.56 -1.55
CA SER A 29 -2.15 -19.57 -2.18
C SER A 29 -2.87 -18.24 -2.04
N LYS A 30 -2.77 -17.62 -0.85
CA LYS A 30 -3.38 -16.33 -0.56
C LYS A 30 -2.66 -15.18 -1.28
N ILE A 31 -1.32 -15.21 -1.37
CA ILE A 31 -0.56 -14.24 -2.16
C ILE A 31 -0.88 -14.38 -3.65
N GLN A 32 -1.03 -15.61 -4.16
CA GLN A 32 -1.41 -15.85 -5.55
C GLN A 32 -2.81 -15.29 -5.87
N SER A 33 -3.78 -15.38 -4.94
CA SER A 33 -5.11 -14.82 -5.17
C SER A 33 -5.12 -13.29 -5.28
N LEU A 34 -4.16 -12.60 -4.65
CA LEU A 34 -4.01 -11.14 -4.75
C LEU A 34 -3.62 -10.66 -6.14
N ARG A 35 -3.03 -11.52 -6.98
CA ARG A 35 -2.73 -11.20 -8.38
C ARG A 35 -3.99 -10.83 -9.18
N SER A 36 -5.16 -11.31 -8.76
CA SER A 36 -6.45 -10.96 -9.36
C SER A 36 -6.86 -9.50 -9.13
N LEU A 37 -6.24 -8.81 -8.16
CA LEU A 37 -6.61 -7.47 -7.70
C LEU A 37 -8.07 -7.33 -7.23
N SER A 38 -8.78 -8.44 -7.04
CA SER A 38 -10.20 -8.45 -6.71
C SER A 38 -10.53 -7.76 -5.37
N PHE A 39 -9.55 -7.62 -4.47
CA PHE A 39 -9.68 -6.86 -3.23
C PHE A 39 -9.93 -5.36 -3.49
N ILE A 40 -9.43 -4.81 -4.60
CA ILE A 40 -9.63 -3.41 -4.98
C ILE A 40 -11.10 -3.16 -5.31
N GLU A 41 -11.73 -4.05 -6.10
CA GLU A 41 -13.17 -3.93 -6.42
C GLU A 41 -14.08 -4.18 -5.21
N ARG A 42 -13.62 -5.00 -4.26
CA ARG A 42 -14.34 -5.26 -3.00
C ARG A 42 -14.12 -4.18 -1.93
N ASN A 43 -13.30 -3.17 -2.20
CA ASN A 43 -12.90 -2.14 -1.22
C ASN A 43 -12.31 -2.75 0.08
N GLU A 44 -11.51 -3.80 -0.05
CA GLU A 44 -10.88 -4.48 1.08
C GLU A 44 -9.45 -3.98 1.30
N ASN A 45 -9.09 -3.75 2.56
CA ASN A 45 -7.73 -3.41 2.92
C ASN A 45 -6.89 -4.68 3.05
N ILE A 46 -5.70 -4.66 2.44
CA ILE A 46 -4.68 -5.71 2.62
C ILE A 46 -3.66 -5.22 3.64
N VAL A 47 -3.48 -5.98 4.72
CA VAL A 47 -2.48 -5.71 5.74
C VAL A 47 -1.45 -6.84 5.73
N LEU A 48 -0.22 -6.51 5.33
CA LEU A 48 0.91 -7.44 5.34
C LEU A 48 1.62 -7.36 6.70
N LEU A 49 1.57 -8.43 7.49
CA LEU A 49 2.25 -8.51 8.79
C LEU A 49 3.39 -9.53 8.75
N GLY A 50 4.38 -9.34 9.62
CA GLY A 50 5.50 -10.26 9.77
C GLY A 50 6.83 -9.56 10.02
N PRO A 51 7.88 -10.35 10.33
CA PRO A 51 9.19 -9.80 10.68
C PRO A 51 9.83 -9.02 9.51
N SER A 52 10.88 -8.26 9.81
CA SER A 52 11.66 -7.58 8.75
C SER A 52 12.28 -8.61 7.80
N GLY A 53 12.46 -8.23 6.52
CA GLY A 53 13.11 -9.09 5.52
C GLY A 53 12.23 -10.15 4.83
N VAL A 54 10.97 -10.33 5.23
CA VAL A 54 10.06 -11.33 4.59
C VAL A 54 9.45 -10.88 3.26
N GLY A 55 9.80 -9.68 2.78
CA GLY A 55 9.40 -9.16 1.48
C GLY A 55 8.00 -8.51 1.44
N LYS A 56 7.51 -7.96 2.56
CA LYS A 56 6.23 -7.23 2.62
C LYS A 56 6.16 -6.08 1.62
N THR A 57 7.17 -5.19 1.63
CA THR A 57 7.31 -4.09 0.68
C THR A 57 7.35 -4.58 -0.77
N HIS A 58 8.04 -5.69 -1.04
CA HIS A 58 8.09 -6.29 -2.37
C HIS A 58 6.69 -6.68 -2.84
N LEU A 59 5.93 -7.40 -2.02
CA LEU A 59 4.55 -7.81 -2.35
C LEU A 59 3.65 -6.60 -2.56
N ALA A 60 3.77 -5.57 -1.72
CA ALA A 60 3.00 -4.35 -1.85
C ALA A 60 3.29 -3.63 -3.20
N ILE A 61 4.56 -3.51 -3.57
CA ILE A 61 4.96 -2.93 -4.86
C ILE A 61 4.51 -3.81 -6.02
N ALA A 62 4.63 -5.14 -5.92
CA ALA A 62 4.18 -6.06 -6.96
C ALA A 62 2.67 -5.98 -7.21
N MET A 63 1.85 -5.90 -6.15
CA MET A 63 0.42 -5.63 -6.26
C MET A 63 0.14 -4.29 -6.93
N GLY A 64 0.84 -3.24 -6.50
CA GLY A 64 0.72 -1.91 -7.11
C GLY A 64 1.11 -1.89 -8.59
N TYR A 65 2.15 -2.64 -8.96
CA TYR A 65 2.61 -2.75 -10.32
C TYR A 65 1.58 -3.44 -11.22
N GLU A 66 1.00 -4.56 -10.77
CA GLU A 66 -0.10 -5.23 -11.50
C GLU A 66 -1.33 -4.32 -11.62
N ALA A 67 -1.67 -3.57 -10.57
CA ALA A 67 -2.76 -2.59 -10.64
C ALA A 67 -2.49 -1.48 -11.66
N VAL A 68 -1.27 -0.95 -11.71
CA VAL A 68 -0.85 0.01 -12.74
C VAL A 68 -0.97 -0.58 -14.14
N ARG A 69 -0.59 -1.86 -14.34
CA ARG A 69 -0.73 -2.56 -15.63
C ARG A 69 -2.19 -2.73 -16.03
N ALA A 70 -3.09 -2.89 -15.07
CA ALA A 70 -4.53 -2.93 -15.28
C ALA A 70 -5.17 -1.53 -15.48
N GLY A 71 -4.36 -0.45 -15.59
CA GLY A 71 -4.86 0.91 -15.77
C GLY A 71 -5.41 1.56 -14.49
N ILE A 72 -5.19 0.93 -13.33
CA ILE A 72 -5.66 1.44 -12.04
C ILE A 72 -4.69 2.50 -11.55
N LYS A 73 -5.24 3.61 -11.03
CA LYS A 73 -4.44 4.68 -10.43
C LYS A 73 -3.95 4.25 -9.04
N VAL A 74 -2.64 4.13 -8.90
CA VAL A 74 -1.96 3.70 -7.66
C VAL A 74 -1.13 4.85 -7.09
N ARG A 75 -0.90 4.85 -5.78
CA ARG A 75 0.09 5.69 -5.10
C ARG A 75 0.81 4.88 -4.03
N PHE A 76 2.13 4.96 -3.98
CA PHE A 76 2.97 4.43 -2.91
C PHE A 76 3.48 5.55 -2.02
N THR A 77 3.46 5.40 -0.70
CA THR A 77 4.08 6.33 0.25
C THR A 77 4.58 5.59 1.48
N THR A 78 5.55 6.14 2.20
CA THR A 78 5.80 5.67 3.57
C THR A 78 4.78 6.30 4.50
N ALA A 79 4.54 5.65 5.63
CA ALA A 79 3.75 6.20 6.73
C ALA A 79 4.32 7.54 7.25
N ALA A 80 5.65 7.67 7.30
CA ALA A 80 6.33 8.88 7.76
C ALA A 80 6.07 10.05 6.80
N ASP A 81 6.25 9.82 5.50
CA ASP A 81 5.99 10.84 4.48
C ASP A 81 4.53 11.25 4.47
N LEU A 82 3.61 10.29 4.66
CA LEU A 82 2.19 10.58 4.72
C LEU A 82 1.84 11.48 5.91
N LEU A 83 2.33 11.16 7.12
CA LEU A 83 2.12 12.00 8.31
C LEU A 83 2.74 13.39 8.15
N LEU A 84 3.94 13.48 7.58
CA LEU A 84 4.59 14.76 7.31
C LEU A 84 3.77 15.60 6.32
N GLN A 85 3.23 14.98 5.27
CA GLN A 85 2.34 15.64 4.32
C GLN A 85 1.05 16.11 4.98
N LEU A 86 0.40 15.27 5.80
CA LEU A 86 -0.84 15.63 6.49
C LEU A 86 -0.63 16.81 7.45
N SER A 87 0.42 16.76 8.29
CA SER A 87 0.73 17.80 9.28
C SER A 87 1.10 19.14 8.64
N THR A 88 1.90 19.13 7.57
CA THR A 88 2.27 20.34 6.84
C THR A 88 1.06 21.01 6.22
N VAL A 89 0.15 20.23 5.65
CA VAL A 89 -0.98 20.77 4.90
C VAL A 89 -2.10 21.24 5.83
N GLN A 90 -2.28 20.64 7.01
CA GLN A 90 -3.15 21.17 8.05
C GLN A 90 -2.80 22.63 8.42
N ARG A 91 -1.49 22.95 8.51
CA ARG A 91 -1.02 24.30 8.83
C ARG A 91 -1.22 25.32 7.70
N GLN A 92 -1.35 24.88 6.45
CA GLN A 92 -1.38 25.77 5.27
C GLN A 92 -2.78 25.99 4.69
N GLY A 93 -3.85 25.44 5.29
CA GLY A 93 -5.22 25.58 4.79
C GLY A 93 -5.51 24.89 3.44
N ARG A 94 -4.53 24.17 2.87
CA ARG A 94 -4.64 23.43 1.60
C ARG A 94 -5.03 21.96 1.79
N TYR A 95 -5.51 21.62 2.99
CA TYR A 95 -5.73 20.25 3.47
C TYR A 95 -6.52 19.42 2.48
N LYS A 96 -7.63 19.97 1.98
CA LYS A 96 -8.53 19.27 1.06
C LYS A 96 -7.84 18.86 -0.25
N THR A 97 -7.04 19.71 -0.86
CA THR A 97 -6.46 19.43 -2.19
C THR A 97 -5.33 18.42 -2.14
N THR A 98 -4.43 18.53 -1.15
CA THR A 98 -3.30 17.59 -1.02
C THR A 98 -3.76 16.23 -0.51
N LEU A 99 -4.65 16.21 0.49
CA LEU A 99 -5.30 14.98 0.95
C LEU A 99 -6.03 14.30 -0.21
N HIS A 100 -6.78 15.07 -1.01
CA HIS A 100 -7.48 14.50 -2.15
C HIS A 100 -6.51 13.88 -3.15
N ARG A 101 -5.44 14.58 -3.56
CA ARG A 101 -4.50 14.04 -4.57
C ARG A 101 -3.66 12.86 -4.06
N GLY A 102 -3.19 12.92 -2.81
CA GLY A 102 -2.26 11.94 -2.24
C GLY A 102 -2.95 10.71 -1.66
N VAL A 103 -4.15 10.87 -1.10
CA VAL A 103 -4.83 9.82 -0.32
C VAL A 103 -6.14 9.36 -0.96
N MET A 104 -6.99 10.28 -1.43
CA MET A 104 -8.35 9.93 -1.88
C MET A 104 -8.49 9.65 -3.38
N ALA A 105 -7.65 10.27 -4.21
CA ALA A 105 -7.71 10.15 -5.66
C ALA A 105 -7.12 8.85 -6.26
N PRO A 106 -6.14 8.15 -5.65
CA PRO A 106 -5.75 6.83 -6.13
C PRO A 106 -6.79 5.77 -5.71
N LYS A 107 -7.10 4.82 -6.60
CA LYS A 107 -7.96 3.68 -6.27
C LYS A 107 -7.24 2.66 -5.39
N LEU A 108 -5.90 2.66 -5.43
CA LEU A 108 -5.05 1.88 -4.53
C LEU A 108 -3.98 2.78 -3.91
N LEU A 109 -4.00 2.88 -2.59
CA LEU A 109 -2.97 3.55 -1.79
C LEU A 109 -2.15 2.50 -1.05
N ILE A 110 -0.84 2.47 -1.29
CA ILE A 110 0.11 1.61 -0.59
C ILE A 110 0.87 2.46 0.43
N ILE A 111 0.84 2.03 1.68
CA ILE A 111 1.49 2.71 2.79
C ILE A 111 2.46 1.73 3.43
N ASP A 112 3.76 2.00 3.26
CA ASP A 112 4.81 1.17 3.81
C ASP A 112 5.27 1.67 5.19
N GLU A 113 5.97 0.81 5.93
CA GLU A 113 6.62 1.14 7.20
C GLU A 113 5.68 1.64 8.31
N ILE A 114 4.39 1.27 8.23
CA ILE A 114 3.36 1.71 9.19
C ILE A 114 3.68 1.29 10.64
N GLY A 115 4.42 0.20 10.83
CA GLY A 115 4.77 -0.33 12.15
C GLY A 115 5.84 0.45 12.91
N TYR A 116 6.46 1.45 12.29
CA TYR A 116 7.55 2.23 12.90
C TYR A 116 7.09 3.57 13.49
N LEU A 117 5.79 3.89 13.40
CA LEU A 117 5.27 5.20 13.83
C LEU A 117 4.18 5.06 14.90
N PRO A 118 4.21 5.94 15.92
CA PRO A 118 3.13 6.02 16.89
C PRO A 118 1.94 6.75 16.25
N PHE A 119 1.14 6.03 15.46
CA PHE A 119 -0.13 6.56 14.96
C PHE A 119 -1.07 6.81 16.14
N SER A 120 -1.69 8.00 16.18
CA SER A 120 -2.88 8.21 16.99
C SER A 120 -4.04 7.36 16.47
N GLN A 121 -5.05 7.10 17.31
CA GLN A 121 -6.24 6.36 16.88
C GLN A 121 -6.97 7.05 15.71
N GLU A 122 -6.95 8.38 15.66
CA GLU A 122 -7.60 9.16 14.60
C GLU A 122 -6.87 8.97 13.26
N GLU A 123 -5.54 9.04 13.26
CA GLU A 123 -4.73 8.84 12.05
C GLU A 123 -4.83 7.39 11.55
N ALA A 124 -4.85 6.41 12.45
CA ALA A 124 -5.02 5.00 12.09
C ALA A 124 -6.38 4.72 11.42
N LYS A 125 -7.45 5.36 11.89
CA LYS A 125 -8.80 5.26 11.27
C LYS A 125 -8.85 5.94 9.91
N ALA A 126 -8.17 7.07 9.74
CA ALA A 126 -8.09 7.77 8.45
C ALA A 126 -7.32 6.95 7.39
N VAL A 127 -6.32 6.19 7.83
CA VAL A 127 -5.46 5.38 6.96
C VAL A 127 -6.04 4.00 6.63
N LEU A 128 -6.81 3.38 7.54
CA LEU A 128 -7.40 2.05 7.35
C LEU A 128 -8.94 2.06 7.55
N PRO A 129 -9.71 2.75 6.69
CA PRO A 129 -11.16 2.71 6.75
C PRO A 129 -11.69 1.35 6.22
N GLY A 130 -12.49 0.62 7.01
CA GLY A 130 -13.25 -0.55 6.53
C GLY A 130 -12.71 -1.93 6.91
N HIS A 131 -13.12 -2.95 6.14
CA HIS A 131 -12.80 -4.37 6.38
C HIS A 131 -11.32 -4.69 6.06
N ARG A 132 -10.74 -5.59 6.86
CA ARG A 132 -9.30 -5.88 6.84
C ARG A 132 -9.07 -7.35 6.53
N GLN A 133 -8.24 -7.63 5.54
CA GLN A 133 -7.66 -8.94 5.34
C GLN A 133 -6.20 -8.91 5.77
N THR A 134 -5.89 -9.65 6.84
CA THR A 134 -4.53 -9.81 7.33
C THR A 134 -3.83 -10.96 6.63
N LEU A 135 -2.59 -10.73 6.23
CA LEU A 135 -1.71 -11.68 5.56
C LEU A 135 -0.39 -11.81 6.32
#